data_AF-A0A3C0TNN0-F1
#
_entry.id   AF-A0A3C0TNN0-F1
#
_cell.length_a   1.000
_cell.length_b   1.000
_cell.length_c   1.000
_cell.angle_alpha   90.00
_cell.angle_beta   90.00
_cell.angle_gamma   90.00
#
_symmetry.space_group_name_H-M   'P 1'
#
loop_
_entity.id
_entity.type
_entity.pdbx_description
1 polymer ?
#
loop_
_entity_poly.entity_id
_entity_poly.type
_entity_poly.pdbx_seq_one_letter_code
_entity_poly.pdbx_strand_id
1 'polypeptide(L)' 'MDIAKDAQPGDATVEEDGLRVFLEQRAQEMLVNTTIDFQDKRGFVLSGGVPQDSCSSSSCSC' A
#
# COMPACT_ATOMS: atom_id res chain seq x y z
N MET A 1 -4.75 -0.78 4.98
CA MET A 1 -4.13 -2.12 4.84
C MET A 1 -4.68 -2.97 5.96
N ASP A 2 -5.50 -3.97 5.63
CA ASP A 2 -6.10 -4.89 6.58
C ASP A 2 -6.09 -6.30 5.97
N ILE A 3 -6.35 -7.33 6.78
CA ILE A 3 -6.41 -8.72 6.34
C ILE A 3 -7.82 -9.03 5.86
N ALA A 4 -7.96 -9.30 4.56
CA ALA A 4 -9.21 -9.74 3.95
C ALA A 4 -9.12 -11.22 3.55
N LYS A 5 -10.24 -11.93 3.67
CA LYS A 5 -10.32 -13.34 3.22
C LYS A 5 -10.44 -13.45 1.70
N ASP A 6 -11.17 -12.52 1.09
CA ASP A 6 -11.52 -12.54 -0.32
C ASP A 6 -11.46 -11.11 -0.91
N ALA A 7 -11.24 -11.02 -2.22
CA ALA A 7 -11.30 -9.76 -2.99
C ALA A 7 -12.74 -9.22 -3.05
N GLN A 8 -12.92 -7.90 -3.05
CA GLN A 8 -14.21 -7.31 -3.36
C GLN A 8 -14.42 -7.18 -4.87
N PRO A 9 -15.69 -7.07 -5.35
CA PRO A 9 -15.96 -6.85 -6.75
C PRO A 9 -15.29 -5.57 -7.27
N GLY A 10 -14.39 -5.72 -8.26
CA GLY A 10 -13.64 -4.61 -8.85
C GLY A 10 -12.21 -4.46 -8.31
N ASP A 11 -11.83 -5.23 -7.30
CA ASP A 11 -10.45 -5.28 -6.83
C ASP A 11 -9.57 -6.07 -7.81
N ALA A 12 -8.33 -5.63 -7.98
CA ALA A 12 -7.29 -6.48 -8.56
C ALA A 12 -6.71 -7.39 -7.49
N THR A 13 -6.36 -8.60 -7.89
CA THR A 13 -5.64 -9.55 -7.03
C THR A 13 -4.22 -9.72 -7.57
N VAL A 14 -3.23 -9.54 -6.69
CA VAL A 14 -1.83 -9.86 -6.93
C VAL A 14 -1.47 -11.01 -6.00
N GLU A 15 -0.90 -12.09 -6.52
CA GLU A 15 -0.45 -13.24 -5.74
C GLU A 15 1.04 -13.48 -5.97
N GLU A 16 1.82 -13.47 -4.90
CA GLU A 16 3.27 -13.69 -4.93
C GLU A 16 3.67 -14.49 -3.69
N ASP A 17 4.42 -15.58 -3.87
CA ASP A 17 4.88 -16.47 -2.80
C ASP A 17 3.78 -16.94 -1.80
N GLY A 18 2.54 -17.07 -2.29
CA GLY A 18 1.37 -17.48 -1.50
C GLY A 18 0.73 -16.36 -0.69
N LEU A 19 1.25 -15.13 -0.76
CA LEU A 19 0.59 -13.93 -0.27
C LEU A 19 -0.33 -13.38 -1.36
N ARG A 20 -1.62 -13.21 -1.01
CA ARG A 20 -2.60 -12.55 -1.88
C ARG A 20 -2.86 -11.14 -1.38
N VAL A 21 -2.71 -10.17 -2.28
CA VAL A 21 -2.99 -8.76 -2.04
C VAL A 21 -4.17 -8.36 -2.90
N PHE A 22 -5.21 -7.84 -2.26
CA PHE A 22 -6.38 -7.30 -2.92
C PHE A 22 -6.29 -5.77 -2.95
N LEU A 23 -6.32 -5.21 -4.16
CA LEU A 23 -6.13 -3.78 -4.40
C LEU A 23 -7.39 -3.19 -5.02
N GLU A 24 -8.03 -2.29 -4.29
CA GLU A 24 -9.11 -1.47 -4.85
C GLU A 24 -8.61 -0.70 -6.08
N GLN A 25 -9.51 -0.49 -7.05
CA GLN A 25 -9.18 0.13 -8.33
C GLN A 25 -8.48 1.50 -8.16
N ARG A 26 -8.91 2.30 -7.18
CA ARG A 26 -8.30 3.60 -6.87
C ARG A 26 -6.88 3.48 -6.31
N ALA A 27 -6.63 2.47 -5.47
CA ALA A 27 -5.31 2.23 -4.89
C ALA A 27 -4.33 1.73 -5.96
N GLN A 28 -4.79 0.97 -6.95
CA GLN A 28 -3.94 0.53 -8.07
C GLN A 28 -3.28 1.72 -8.78
N GLU A 29 -4.02 2.79 -9.04
CA GLU A 29 -3.49 4.00 -9.69
C GLU A 29 -2.42 4.70 -8.84
N MET A 30 -2.56 4.69 -7.51
CA MET A 30 -1.61 5.32 -6.60
C MET A 30 -0.38 4.44 -6.33
N LEU A 31 -0.56 3.13 -6.37
CA LEU A 31 0.48 2.15 -6.04
C LEU A 31 1.22 1.62 -7.29
N VAL A 32 0.98 2.22 -8.46
CA VAL A 32 1.77 1.91 -9.67
C VAL A 32 3.25 2.10 -9.37
N ASN A 33 4.05 1.07 -9.66
CA ASN A 33 5.50 1.02 -9.39
C ASN A 33 5.87 1.17 -7.89
N THR A 34 4.97 0.79 -6.99
CA THR A 34 5.25 0.71 -5.55
C THR A 34 5.66 -0.71 -5.19
N THR A 35 6.71 -0.83 -4.38
CA THR A 35 7.19 -2.05 -3.75
C THR A 35 6.60 -2.15 -2.34
N ILE A 36 6.11 -3.34 -1.97
CA ILE A 36 5.56 -3.63 -0.64
C ILE A 36 6.52 -4.58 0.08
N ASP A 37 7.17 -4.10 1.14
CA ASP A 37 8.10 -4.88 1.95
C ASP A 37 7.55 -5.08 3.36
N PHE A 38 8.05 -6.10 4.08
CA PHE A 38 7.76 -6.30 5.50
C PHE A 38 9.01 -6.10 6.36
N GLN A 39 8.87 -5.38 7.47
CA GLN A 39 9.94 -5.21 8.45
C GLN A 39 9.45 -5.54 9.85
N ASP A 40 10.17 -6.42 10.56
CA ASP A 40 9.75 -7.01 11.84
C ASP A 40 9.30 -6.01 12.92
N LYS A 41 9.80 -4.76 12.87
CA LYS A 41 9.52 -3.71 13.86
C LYS A 41 8.59 -2.60 13.34
N ARG A 42 8.26 -2.60 12.06
CA ARG A 42 7.47 -1.53 11.40
C ARG A 42 6.25 -2.06 10.64
N GLY A 43 6.17 -3.37 10.41
CA GLY A 43 5.12 -3.98 9.60
C GLY A 43 5.38 -3.77 8.12
N PHE A 44 4.29 -3.64 7.35
CA PHE A 44 4.34 -3.42 5.91
C PHE A 44 4.79 -1.98 5.58
N VAL A 45 5.78 -1.87 4.71
CA VAL A 45 6.35 -0.60 4.24
C VAL A 45 6.17 -0.53 2.72
N LEU A 46 5.59 0.57 2.26
CA LEU A 46 5.46 0.87 0.84
C LEU A 46 6.61 1.77 0.43
N SER A 47 7.37 1.39 -0.60
CA SER A 47 8.49 2.16 -1.11
C SER A 47 8.43 2.24 -2.64
N GLY A 48 8.90 3.35 -3.21
CA GLY A 48 8.60 3.64 -4.62
C GLY A 48 7.13 4.05 -4.82
N GLY A 49 6.79 4.41 -6.06
CA GLY A 49 5.49 5.01 -6.41
C GLY A 49 5.62 6.47 -6.89
N VAL A 50 4.49 7.03 -7.32
CA VAL A 50 4.39 8.46 -7.65
C VAL A 50 4.79 9.28 -6.42
N PRO A 51 5.63 10.33 -6.55
CA PRO A 51 5.98 11.16 -5.40
C PRO A 51 4.69 11.74 -4.82
N GLN A 52 4.24 11.19 -3.69
CA GLN A 52 3.38 11.95 -2.82
C GLN A 52 4.26 13.09 -2.33
N ASP A 53 3.91 14.30 -2.77
CA ASP A 53 4.45 15.53 -2.24
C ASP A 53 4.63 15.34 -0.74
N SER A 54 5.90 15.33 -0.36
CA SER A 54 6.41 15.38 0.99
C SER A 54 5.34 15.85 1.95
N CYS A 55 5.00 15.02 2.94
CA CYS A 55 4.50 15.54 4.20
C CYS A 55 5.58 16.52 4.69
N SER A 56 5.44 17.77 4.26
CA SER A 56 6.19 18.89 4.77
C SER A 56 5.86 18.93 6.24
N SER A 57 6.89 18.70 7.04
CA SER A 57 6.96 19.12 8.42
C SER A 57 6.46 20.56 8.53
N SER A 58 5.18 20.74 8.82
CA SER A 58 4.66 22.05 9.18
C SER A 58 3.49 21.88 10.14
N SER A 59 3.74 22.30 11.37
CA SER A 59 2.75 22.72 12.38
C SER A 59 2.14 21.62 13.27
N CYS A 60 2.93 21.12 14.22
CA CYS A 60 2.43 20.73 15.54
C CYS A 60 3.09 21.63 16.58
N SER A 61 2.53 22.83 16.75
CA SER A 61 2.77 23.70 17.89
C SER A 61 1.43 23.93 18.59
N CYS A 62 1.14 23.14 19.62
CA CYS A 62 0.36 23.53 20.79
C CYS A 62 0.55 22.51 21.92
#